data_AF-A0A497NSZ2-F1
#
_entry.id   AF-A0A497NSZ2-F1
#
_cell.length_a   1.000
_cell.length_b   1.000
_cell.length_c   1.000
_cell.angle_alpha   90.00
_cell.angle_beta   90.00
_cell.angle_gamma   90.00
#
_symmetry.space_group_name_H-M   'P 1'
#
loop_
_entity.id
_entity.type
_entity.pdbx_description
1 polymer ?
#
loop_
_entity_poly.entity_id
_entity_poly.type
_entity_poly.pdbx_seq_one_letter_code
_entity_poly.pdbx_strand_id
1 'polypeptide(L)'
;MLPVIIDDVKKIGWKWCVNDQLISPGPVFLLAAMLVADSGGTAEAALYNGHNTTGQVALVLRAPANNPAPITPIYPIYLDKGLYLDVGSNVRGVLVIFWQE
;
A
#
# COMPACT_ATOMS: atom_id res chain seq x y z
N MET A 1 4.53 1.29 23.16
CA MET A 1 3.89 0.66 21.98
C MET A 1 4.31 -0.79 22.00
N LEU A 2 3.36 -1.72 22.05
CA LEU A 2 3.67 -3.17 22.08
C LEU A 2 4.12 -3.62 20.68
N PRO A 3 5.06 -4.56 20.56
CA PRO A 3 5.45 -5.11 19.26
C PRO A 3 4.23 -5.78 18.61
N VAL A 4 3.97 -5.47 17.34
CA VAL A 4 3.00 -6.23 16.52
C VAL A 4 3.57 -7.63 16.36
N ILE A 5 2.92 -8.62 16.95
CA ILE A 5 3.28 -10.02 16.78
C ILE A 5 2.57 -10.49 15.51
N ILE A 6 3.33 -10.69 14.44
CA ILE A 6 2.85 -11.48 13.29
C ILE A 6 2.80 -12.92 13.78
N ASP A 7 1.61 -13.37 14.17
CA ASP A 7 1.37 -14.67 14.81
C ASP A 7 1.23 -15.82 13.80
N ASP A 8 0.81 -15.51 12.58
CA ASP A 8 0.68 -16.45 11.47
C ASP A 8 1.18 -15.82 10.16
N VAL A 9 2.26 -16.37 9.63
CA VAL A 9 2.84 -15.98 8.33
C VAL A 9 1.91 -16.23 7.15
N LYS A 10 0.92 -17.13 7.28
CA LYS A 10 -0.06 -17.41 6.23
C LYS A 10 -1.04 -16.25 6.01
N LYS A 11 -1.17 -15.37 7.00
CA LYS A 11 -1.97 -14.14 6.93
C LYS A 11 -1.22 -13.00 6.21
N ILE A 12 0.06 -13.19 5.88
CA ILE A 12 0.80 -12.24 5.04
C ILE A 12 0.30 -12.37 3.60
N GLY A 13 -0.33 -11.31 3.12
CA GLY A 13 -0.72 -11.14 1.73
C GLY A 13 0.22 -10.19 0.99
N TRP A 14 0.30 -10.37 -0.32
CA TRP A 14 0.89 -9.38 -1.21
C TRP A 14 0.00 -9.22 -2.44
N LYS A 15 -0.05 -8.00 -2.99
CA LYS A 15 -0.74 -7.70 -4.25
C LYS A 15 0.11 -6.79 -5.12
N TRP A 16 0.22 -7.14 -6.40
CA TRP A 16 0.70 -6.24 -7.44
C TRP A 16 -0.49 -5.56 -8.10
N CYS A 17 -0.61 -4.26 -7.93
CA CYS A 17 -1.76 -3.48 -8.35
C CYS A 17 -1.39 -2.54 -9.49
N VAL A 18 -2.17 -2.55 -10.57
CA VAL A 18 -1.96 -1.67 -11.75
C VAL A 18 -3.10 -0.67 -11.96
N ASN A 19 -4.20 -0.82 -11.20
CA ASN A 19 -5.35 0.07 -11.19
C ASN A 19 -5.84 0.24 -9.75
N ASP A 20 -6.65 1.27 -9.52
CA ASP A 20 -7.36 1.51 -8.27
C ASP A 20 -8.11 0.26 -7.83
N GLN A 21 -7.95 -0.13 -6.57
CA GLN A 21 -8.62 -1.31 -6.06
C GLN A 21 -8.65 -1.40 -4.54
N LEU A 22 -9.66 -2.11 -4.06
CA LEU A 22 -9.73 -2.60 -2.69
C LEU A 22 -8.74 -3.76 -2.52
N ILE A 23 -7.72 -3.55 -1.70
CA ILE A 23 -6.71 -4.58 -1.38
C ILE A 23 -7.24 -5.49 -0.27
N SER A 24 -7.79 -4.92 0.80
CA SER A 24 -8.44 -5.67 1.88
C SER A 24 -9.73 -4.98 2.33
N PRO A 25 -10.85 -5.71 2.50
CA PRO A 25 -12.10 -5.15 3.01
C PRO A 25 -12.12 -5.01 4.54
N GLY A 26 -11.19 -5.63 5.26
CA GLY A 26 -11.15 -5.65 6.72
C GLY A 26 -9.83 -5.14 7.31
N PRO A 27 -9.71 -5.11 8.65
CA PRO A 27 -8.51 -4.64 9.33
C PRO A 27 -7.24 -5.33 8.85
N VAL A 28 -6.18 -4.55 8.64
CA VAL A 28 -4.86 -5.05 8.23
C VAL A 28 -3.74 -4.23 8.85
N PHE A 29 -2.56 -4.82 8.86
CA PHE A 29 -1.31 -4.11 9.05
C PHE A 29 -0.59 -3.97 7.72
N LEU A 30 -0.37 -2.74 7.26
CA LEU A 30 0.47 -2.45 6.10
C LEU A 30 1.94 -2.61 6.51
N LEU A 31 2.63 -3.55 5.86
CA LEU A 31 4.02 -3.90 6.17
C LEU A 31 5.01 -3.18 5.25
N ALA A 32 4.70 -3.12 3.95
CA ALA A 32 5.52 -2.44 2.97
C ALA A 32 4.69 -2.06 1.74
N ALA A 33 5.14 -1.04 1.03
CA ALA A 33 4.63 -0.71 -0.29
C ALA A 33 5.78 -0.29 -1.21
N MET A 34 5.71 -0.60 -2.49
CA MET A 34 6.70 -0.19 -3.48
C MET A 34 5.98 0.25 -4.75
N LEU A 35 6.13 1.52 -5.09
CA LEU A 35 5.62 2.07 -6.33
C LEU A 35 6.69 1.96 -7.41
N VAL A 36 6.30 1.55 -8.62
CA VAL A 36 7.17 1.53 -9.79
C VAL A 36 6.61 2.49 -10.84
N ALA A 37 7.38 3.54 -11.15
CA ALA A 37 7.02 4.49 -12.19
C ALA A 37 7.25 3.92 -13.59
N ASP A 38 6.44 4.34 -14.55
CA ASP A 38 6.72 4.19 -15.98
C ASP A 38 7.65 5.32 -16.49
N SER A 39 7.79 5.42 -17.81
CA SER A 39 8.62 6.45 -18.46
C SER A 39 7.89 7.77 -18.70
N GLY A 40 6.60 7.88 -18.37
CA GLY A 40 5.73 9.02 -18.65
C GLY A 40 5.96 10.22 -17.73
N GLY A 41 6.63 10.02 -16.60
CA GLY A 41 6.99 11.10 -15.68
C GLY A 41 7.06 10.66 -14.23
N THR A 42 7.01 11.64 -13.33
CA THR A 42 6.85 11.36 -11.89
C THR A 42 5.52 10.65 -11.66
N ALA A 43 5.58 9.60 -10.85
CA ALA A 43 4.46 8.75 -10.53
C ALA A 43 4.03 8.95 -9.08
N GLU A 44 2.73 8.87 -8.82
CA GLU A 44 2.13 9.04 -7.49
C GLU A 44 1.03 7.99 -7.27
N ALA A 45 0.96 7.45 -6.06
CA ALA A 45 -0.16 6.62 -5.61
C ALA A 45 -0.43 6.85 -4.12
N ALA A 46 -1.66 6.63 -3.69
CA ALA A 46 -2.06 6.79 -2.30
C ALA A 46 -2.74 5.54 -1.76
N LEU A 47 -2.37 5.16 -0.54
CA LEU A 47 -3.02 4.11 0.24
C LEU A 47 -3.92 4.75 1.28
N TYR A 48 -5.13 4.22 1.40
CA TYR A 48 -6.18 4.72 2.29
C TYR A 48 -6.57 3.67 3.31
N ASN A 49 -6.80 4.11 4.55
CA ASN A 49 -7.52 3.36 5.57
C ASN A 49 -9.03 3.44 5.27
N GLY A 50 -9.55 2.43 4.56
CA GLY A 50 -10.93 2.40 4.10
C GLY A 50 -11.11 1.62 2.80
N HIS A 51 -12.27 1.82 2.16
CA HIS A 51 -12.67 1.06 0.96
C HIS A 51 -12.59 1.84 -0.36
N ASN A 52 -12.25 3.13 -0.30
CA ASN A 52 -12.12 4.03 -1.45
C ASN A 52 -11.33 5.30 -1.05
N THR A 53 -11.27 6.27 -1.96
CA THR A 53 -10.56 7.56 -1.79
C THR A 53 -11.18 8.52 -0.76
N THR A 54 -12.36 8.20 -0.20
CA THR A 54 -12.96 8.98 0.91
C THR A 54 -12.42 8.56 2.29
N GLY A 55 -11.64 7.47 2.35
CA GLY A 55 -10.96 7.02 3.57
C GLY A 55 -9.86 7.99 4.04
N GLN A 56 -9.26 7.70 5.19
CA GLN A 56 -8.10 8.47 5.66
C GLN A 56 -6.86 8.06 4.87
N VAL A 57 -6.11 9.03 4.33
CA VAL A 57 -4.82 8.76 3.68
C VAL A 57 -3.85 8.18 4.71
N ALA A 58 -3.35 6.97 4.45
CA ALA A 58 -2.39 6.29 5.29
C ALA A 58 -0.95 6.50 4.81
N LEU A 59 -0.74 6.48 3.49
CA LEU A 59 0.58 6.62 2.87
C LEU A 59 0.45 7.20 1.47
N VAL A 60 1.34 8.13 1.10
CA VAL A 60 1.51 8.62 -0.27
C VAL A 60 2.88 8.16 -0.77
N LEU A 61 2.89 7.53 -1.95
CA LEU A 61 4.08 7.04 -2.63
C LEU A 61 4.38 7.95 -3.81
N ARG A 62 5.66 8.32 -3.97
CA ARG A 62 6.14 9.09 -5.13
C ARG A 62 7.44 8.51 -5.64
N ALA A 63 7.53 8.32 -6.95
CA ALA A 63 8.76 7.88 -7.60
C ALA A 63 9.08 8.73 -8.83
N PRO A 64 10.36 9.03 -9.09
CA PRO A 64 10.75 9.61 -10.36
C PRO A 64 10.54 8.60 -11.51
N ALA A 65 10.41 9.12 -12.73
CA ALA A 65 10.23 8.30 -13.93
C ALA A 65 11.26 7.15 -14.00
N ASN A 66 10.82 5.99 -14.47
CA ASN A 66 11.62 4.76 -14.61
C ASN A 66 12.29 4.24 -13.32
N ASN A 67 11.87 4.69 -12.14
CA ASN A 67 12.44 4.24 -10.88
C ASN A 67 11.39 3.61 -9.96
N PRO A 68 11.80 2.65 -9.12
CA PRO A 68 11.01 2.19 -7.99
C PRO A 68 11.19 3.13 -6.76
N ALA A 69 10.16 3.21 -5.93
CA ALA A 69 10.20 3.85 -4.61
C ALA A 69 9.63 2.89 -3.56
N PRO A 70 10.48 2.06 -2.92
CA PRO A 70 10.06 1.21 -1.81
C PRO A 70 9.93 2.02 -0.52
N ILE A 71 8.88 1.72 0.25
CA ILE A 71 8.64 2.22 1.59
C ILE A 71 8.42 1.02 2.51
N THR A 72 9.21 0.96 3.58
CA THR A 72 9.11 -0.06 4.62
C THR A 72 9.10 0.66 5.97
N PRO A 73 7.92 0.95 6.53
CA PRO A 73 7.81 1.57 7.83
C PRO A 73 8.57 0.77 8.90
N ILE A 74 9.21 1.47 9.85
CA ILE A 74 9.89 0.81 10.99
C ILE A 74 8.90 -0.03 11.80
N TYR A 75 7.66 0.43 11.89
CA TYR A 75 6.55 -0.28 12.51
C TYR A 75 5.40 -0.41 11.51
N PRO A 76 4.73 -1.57 11.44
CA PRO A 76 3.55 -1.75 10.61
C PRO A 76 2.49 -0.68 10.88
N ILE A 77 1.84 -0.21 9.81
CA ILE A 77 0.76 0.78 9.92
C ILE A 77 -0.56 0.03 10.05
N TYR A 78 -1.23 0.17 11.19
CA TYR A 78 -2.55 -0.44 11.40
C TYR A 78 -3.64 0.34 10.66
N LEU A 79 -4.49 -0.37 9.94
CA LEU A 79 -5.61 0.16 9.17
C LEU A 79 -6.87 -0.60 9.59
N ASP A 80 -7.72 0.04 10.38
CA ASP A 80 -8.91 -0.57 11.01
C ASP A 80 -10.13 -0.68 10.08
N LYS A 81 -10.15 0.06 8.97
CA LYS A 81 -11.31 0.14 8.06
C LYS A 81 -11.10 -0.57 6.74
N GLY A 82 -9.95 -1.19 6.52
CA GLY A 82 -9.55 -1.77 5.24
C GLY A 82 -8.37 -1.06 4.61
N LEU A 83 -7.96 -1.56 3.44
CA LEU A 83 -6.85 -1.03 2.67
C LEU A 83 -7.28 -0.85 1.22
N TYR A 84 -7.34 0.40 0.78
CA TYR A 84 -7.63 0.79 -0.59
C TYR A 84 -6.43 1.48 -1.22
N LEU A 85 -6.18 1.20 -2.49
CA LEU A 85 -5.15 1.85 -3.30
C LEU A 85 -5.81 2.70 -4.38
N ASP A 86 -5.37 3.96 -4.45
CA ASP A 86 -5.62 4.90 -5.54
C ASP A 86 -4.33 5.04 -6.36
N VAL A 87 -4.37 4.62 -7.62
CA VAL A 87 -3.25 4.61 -8.54
C VAL A 87 -3.32 5.88 -9.37
N GLY A 88 -2.40 6.81 -9.12
CA GLY A 88 -2.30 8.03 -9.91
C GLY A 88 -1.68 7.79 -11.29
N SER A 89 -1.26 8.88 -11.92
CA SER A 89 -0.66 8.84 -13.26
C SER A 89 0.78 8.31 -13.26
N ASN A 90 1.23 7.82 -14.43
CA ASN A 90 2.60 7.34 -14.69
C ASN A 90 3.04 6.14 -13.83
N VAL A 91 2.08 5.39 -13.27
CA VAL A 91 2.36 4.22 -12.43
C VAL A 91 2.36 2.95 -13.29
N ARG A 92 3.48 2.23 -13.31
CA ARG A 92 3.55 0.87 -13.86
C ARG A 92 2.86 -0.15 -12.95
N GLY A 93 2.99 0.06 -11.64
CA GLY A 93 2.26 -0.69 -10.63
C GLY A 93 2.77 -0.43 -9.22
N VAL A 94 2.02 -0.93 -8.25
CA VAL A 94 2.33 -0.83 -6.82
C VAL A 94 2.30 -2.23 -6.23
N LEU A 95 3.42 -2.66 -5.64
CA LEU A 95 3.46 -3.82 -4.78
C LEU A 95 3.03 -3.40 -3.38
N VAL A 96 2.04 -4.07 -2.81
CA VAL A 96 1.60 -3.85 -1.43
C VAL A 96 1.74 -5.15 -0.66
N ILE A 97 2.40 -5.11 0.49
CA ILE A 97 2.59 -6.23 1.40
C ILE A 97 1.88 -5.90 2.71
N PHE A 98 0.98 -6.77 3.14
CA PHE A 98 0.13 -6.55 4.29
C PHE A 98 -0.06 -7.85 5.08
N TRP A 99 -0.40 -7.73 6.35
CA TRP A 99 -0.82 -8.85 7.18
C TRP A 99 -2.29 -8.65 7.56
N GLN A 100 -3.11 -9.67 7.32
CA GLN A 100 -4.55 -9.63 7.53
C GLN A 100 -4.88 -10.09 8.95
N GLU A 101 -5.67 -9.30 9.69
CA GLU A 101 -6.06 -9.66 11.06
C GLU A 101 -7.04 -10.84 11.09
#